data_AF-A0AAN0M3Y4-F1
#
_entry.id   AF-A0AAN0M3Y4-F1
#
_cell.length_a   1.000
_cell.length_b   1.000
_cell.length_c   1.000
_cell.angle_alpha   90.00
_cell.angle_beta   90.00
_cell.angle_gamma   90.00
#
_symmetry.space_group_name_H-M   'P 1'
#
loop_
_entity.id
_entity.type
_entity.pdbx_description
1 polymer ?
#
loop_
_entity_poly.entity_id
_entity_poly.type
_entity_poly.pdbx_seq_one_letter_code
_entity_poly.pdbx_strand_id
1 'polypeptide(L)' 'MADHGNDPTIGHSKHTRENVPILIKRIGHEGLTDIGTRRTMADVGQTVADYFGAEIEFGTSFLSEIEKH' A
#
# COMPACT_ATOMS: atom_id res chain seq x y z
N MET A 1 1.80 -1.65 6.71
CA MET A 1 1.77 -0.29 6.16
C MET A 1 2.01 0.70 7.29
N ALA A 2 2.60 1.85 6.99
CA ALA A 2 2.60 3.04 7.84
C ALA A 2 1.79 4.16 7.14
N ASP A 3 1.47 5.23 7.85
CA ASP A 3 0.73 6.39 7.33
C ASP A 3 1.61 7.63 7.13
N HIS A 4 2.75 7.70 7.82
CA HIS A 4 3.76 8.75 7.65
C HIS A 4 5.15 8.27 8.15
N GLY A 5 6.15 9.15 7.99
CA GLY A 5 7.46 9.01 8.63
C GLY A 5 7.50 9.68 10.00
N ASN A 6 8.47 9.27 10.82
CA ASN A 6 8.81 9.95 12.07
C ASN A 6 10.29 9.72 12.39
N ASP A 7 11.15 10.34 11.59
CA ASP A 7 12.60 10.18 11.68
C ASP A 7 13.13 10.66 13.06
N PRO A 8 13.70 9.76 13.89
CA PRO A 8 14.20 10.12 15.21
C PRO A 8 15.46 11.00 15.18
N THR A 9 16.06 11.21 14.01
CA THR A 9 17.31 11.97 13.81
C THR A 9 17.10 13.32 13.12
N ILE A 10 15.85 13.68 12.76
CA ILE A 10 15.49 14.89 12.01
C ILE A 10 15.71 16.21 12.79
N GLY A 11 15.94 16.13 14.11
CA GLY A 11 16.20 17.30 14.95
C GLY A 11 14.94 18.07 15.39
N HIS A 12 13.74 17.49 15.22
CA HIS A 12 12.48 18.04 15.72
C HIS A 12 11.47 16.93 16.07
N SER A 13 10.39 17.27 16.78
CA SER A 13 9.35 16.33 17.22
C SER A 13 8.15 16.16 16.28
N LYS A 14 8.20 16.74 15.08
CA LYS A 14 7.13 16.64 14.08
C LYS A 14 7.34 15.43 13.16
N HIS A 15 6.26 14.90 12.59
CA HIS A 15 6.33 13.87 11.56
C HIS A 15 7.11 14.34 10.32
N THR A 16 7.68 13.38 9.61
CA THR A 16 8.41 13.57 8.35
C THR A 16 7.59 13.09 7.16
N ARG A 17 7.76 13.76 6.02
CA ARG A 17 7.09 13.39 4.77
C ARG A 17 7.89 12.32 4.05
N GLU A 18 7.54 11.07 4.29
CA GLU A 18 8.24 9.90 3.76
C GLU A 18 7.30 9.00 2.96
N ASN A 19 7.87 8.22 2.04
CA ASN A 19 7.17 7.07 1.48
C ASN A 19 7.00 6.00 2.56
N VAL A 20 5.86 5.32 2.55
CA VAL A 20 5.56 4.25 3.51
C VAL A 20 5.66 2.88 2.83
N PRO A 21 6.18 1.86 3.51
CA PRO A 21 6.29 0.52 2.92
C PRO A 21 4.92 -0.16 2.84
N ILE A 22 4.69 -0.86 1.74
CA ILE A 22 3.57 -1.78 1.56
C ILE A 22 4.16 -3.19 1.38
N LEU A 23 3.75 -4.12 2.23
CA LEU A 23 4.07 -5.54 2.13
C LEU A 23 2.76 -6.32 2.16
N ILE A 24 2.62 -7.25 1.23
CA ILE A 24 1.40 -8.03 1.03
C ILE A 24 1.78 -9.50 1.13
N LYS A 25 1.03 -10.25 1.94
CA LYS A 25 1.18 -11.70 2.04
C LYS A 25 -0.11 -12.38 1.62
N ARG A 26 0.01 -13.25 0.62
CA ARG A 26 -1.04 -14.19 0.21
C ARG A 26 -0.59 -15.61 0.56
N ILE A 27 -1.50 -16.38 1.15
CA ILE A 27 -1.26 -17.81 1.44
C ILE A 27 -1.29 -18.56 0.11
N GLY A 28 -0.29 -19.39 -0.14
CA GLY A 28 -0.16 -20.15 -1.39
C GLY A 28 0.45 -19.38 -2.56
N HIS A 29 0.78 -18.09 -2.41
CA HIS A 29 1.54 -17.37 -3.44
C HIS A 29 3.01 -17.82 -3.42
N GLU A 30 3.50 -18.24 -4.59
CA GLU A 30 4.89 -18.62 -4.81
C GLU A 30 5.65 -17.47 -5.48
N GLY A 31 6.72 -17.00 -4.84
CA GLY A 31 7.59 -15.97 -5.39
C GLY A 31 7.36 -14.56 -4.81
N LEU A 32 7.93 -13.58 -5.51
CA LEU A 32 7.86 -12.17 -5.17
C LEU A 32 7.25 -11.42 -6.36
N THR A 33 6.27 -10.58 -6.06
CA THR A 33 5.65 -9.68 -7.03
C THR A 33 6.01 -8.25 -6.67
N ASP A 34 6.64 -7.53 -7.60
CA ASP A 34 6.85 -6.09 -7.47
C ASP A 34 5.59 -5.34 -7.91
N ILE A 35 4.90 -4.74 -6.95
CA ILE A 35 3.72 -3.89 -7.18
C ILE A 35 4.12 -2.43 -7.44
N GLY A 36 5.40 -2.10 -7.53
CA GLY A 36 5.89 -0.74 -7.76
C GLY A 36 5.48 0.27 -6.68
N THR A 37 5.63 1.57 -7.01
CA THR A 37 5.23 2.67 -6.12
C THR A 37 3.76 3.03 -6.31
N ARG A 38 3.03 3.24 -5.22
CA ARG A 38 1.63 3.68 -5.22
C ARG A 38 1.55 5.20 -5.15
N ARG A 39 0.58 5.81 -5.85
CA ARG A 39 0.47 7.28 -5.92
C ARG A 39 -0.20 7.86 -4.68
N THR A 40 -1.03 7.07 -4.02
CA THR A 40 -1.80 7.48 -2.85
C THR A 40 -2.03 6.29 -1.92
N MET A 41 -2.17 6.57 -0.62
CA MET A 41 -2.59 5.57 0.37
C MET A 41 -3.98 5.00 0.05
N ALA A 42 -4.80 5.74 -0.69
CA ALA A 42 -6.12 5.28 -1.13
C ALA A 42 -6.05 4.05 -2.04
N ASP A 43 -4.92 3.77 -2.72
CA ASP A 43 -4.75 2.57 -3.54
C ASP A 43 -4.93 1.29 -2.72
N VAL A 44 -4.53 1.30 -1.43
CA VAL A 44 -4.77 0.18 -0.51
C VAL A 44 -6.25 0.03 -0.20
N GLY A 45 -6.95 1.14 0.07
CA GLY A 45 -8.38 1.13 0.33
C GLY A 45 -9.19 0.65 -0.88
N GLN A 46 -8.85 1.14 -2.08
CA GLN A 46 -9.50 0.72 -3.31
C GLN A 46 -9.22 -0.76 -3.63
N THR A 47 -8.03 -1.28 -3.31
CA THR A 47 -7.72 -2.72 -3.46
C THR A 47 -8.56 -3.58 -2.52
N VAL A 48 -8.78 -3.14 -1.27
CA VAL A 48 -9.69 -3.83 -0.33
C VAL A 48 -11.13 -3.77 -0.81
N ALA A 49 -11.60 -2.62 -1.29
CA ALA A 49 -12.94 -2.47 -1.84
C ALA A 49 -13.16 -3.42 -3.03
N ASP A 50 -12.23 -3.43 -3.98
CA ASP A 50 -12.25 -4.30 -5.16
C ASP A 50 -12.34 -5.79 -4.77
N TYR A 51 -11.55 -6.22 -3.77
CA TYR A 51 -11.59 -7.61 -3.27
C TYR A 51 -12.98 -8.04 -2.76
N PHE A 52 -13.78 -7.11 -2.21
CA PHE A 52 -15.14 -7.38 -1.75
C PHE A 52 -16.23 -7.02 -2.78
N GLY A 53 -15.85 -6.67 -4.00
CA GLY A 53 -16.79 -6.27 -5.06
C GLY A 53 -17.42 -4.88 -4.84
N ALA A 54 -16.71 -3.99 -4.16
CA ALA A 54 -17.11 -2.61 -3.90
C ALA A 54 -16.15 -1.60 -4.56
N GLU A 55 -16.54 -0.33 -4.60
CA GLU A 55 -15.76 0.77 -5.15
C GLU A 55 -15.80 1.99 -4.22
N ILE A 56 -14.69 2.73 -4.13
CA ILE A 56 -14.59 3.98 -3.37
C ILE A 56 -14.18 5.14 -4.28
N GLU A 57 -14.31 6.37 -3.80
CA GLU A 57 -14.08 7.57 -4.63
C GLU A 57 -12.61 7.74 -5.07
N PHE A 58 -11.65 7.22 -4.31
CA PHE A 58 -10.23 7.47 -4.52
C PHE A 58 -9.39 6.20 -4.48
N GLY A 59 -8.33 6.19 -5.28
CA GLY A 59 -7.34 5.12 -5.35
C GLY A 59 -7.44 4.33 -6.64
N THR A 60 -6.42 3.54 -6.91
CA THR A 60 -6.37 2.58 -8.01
C THR A 60 -6.04 1.21 -7.43
N SER A 61 -6.95 0.25 -7.62
CA SER A 61 -6.76 -1.12 -7.14
C SER A 61 -5.53 -1.75 -7.81
N PHE A 62 -4.74 -2.46 -7.01
CA PHE A 62 -3.65 -3.33 -7.46
C PHE A 62 -3.97 -4.81 -7.22
N LEU A 63 -5.24 -5.16 -7.01
CA LEU A 63 -5.66 -6.54 -6.74
C LEU A 63 -5.20 -7.50 -7.85
N SER A 64 -5.39 -7.11 -9.11
CA SER A 64 -4.97 -7.91 -10.27
C SER A 64 -3.45 -8.11 -10.37
N GLU A 65 -2.64 -7.26 -9.72
CA GLU A 65 -1.18 -7.43 -9.66
C GLU A 65 -0.81 -8.56 -8.69
N ILE A 66 -1.56 -8.73 -7.59
CA ILE A 66 -1.27 -9.71 -6.53
C ILE A 66 -2.06 -11.03 -6.63
N GLU A 67 -3.07 -11.08 -7.50
CA GLU A 67 -3.81 -12.31 -7.82
C GLU A 67 -3.16 -13.16 -8.90
N LYS A 68 -2.36 -12.54 -9.77
CA LYS A 68 -1.52 -13.27 -10.73
C LYS A 68 -0.53 -14.10 -9.91
N HIS A 69 -0.54 -15.41 -10.12
CA HIS A 69 0.26 -16.45 -9.44
C HIS A 69 -0.36 -16.94 -8.13
#